data_AF-A0A1A9ZHB6-F1
#
_entry.id   AF-A0A1A9ZHB6-F1
#
_cell.length_a   1.000
_cell.length_b   1.000
_cell.length_c   1.000
_cell.angle_alpha   90.00
_cell.angle_beta   90.00
_cell.angle_gamma   90.00
#
_symmetry.space_group_name_H-M   'P 1'
#
loop_
_entity.id
_entity.type
_entity.pdbx_description
1 polymer ?
#
loop_
_entity_poly.entity_id
_entity_poly.type
_entity_poly.pdbx_seq_one_letter_code
_entity_poly.pdbx_strand_id
1 'polypeptide(L)'
;MTDKKSAKFLSIQQRNLAVLGFDLNAAQRQYLVEKPLKLLFVLSCNFYWTYGLMNFAIYNIENFDEITGSLSVFNQDILLFFKMFIFFTKANKYLNLIKSMNKLADKGKLGKKKCYLFANKTLKLQQRIRSTMNGCQKIV
;
A
#
# COMPACT_ATOMS: atom_id res chain seq x y z
N MET A 1 6.17 2.42 -17.53
CA MET A 1 4.79 1.97 -17.21
C MET A 1 4.89 0.79 -16.23
N THR A 2 5.13 1.08 -14.96
CA THR A 2 5.65 0.14 -13.95
C THR A 2 4.58 -0.18 -12.90
N ASP A 3 4.51 -1.46 -12.51
CA ASP A 3 4.12 -1.94 -11.17
C ASP A 3 2.71 -1.76 -10.59
N LYS A 4 1.70 -2.35 -11.25
CA LYS A 4 0.32 -2.43 -10.73
C LYS A 4 -0.04 -3.60 -9.79
N LYS A 5 0.82 -4.59 -9.49
CA LYS A 5 0.39 -5.81 -8.74
C LYS A 5 0.78 -5.89 -7.25
N SER A 6 2.00 -5.54 -6.82
CA SER A 6 2.29 -5.43 -5.36
C SER A 6 1.57 -4.22 -4.76
N ALA A 7 1.48 -3.14 -5.52
CA ALA A 7 0.73 -1.94 -5.17
C ALA A 7 -0.75 -2.21 -4.88
N LYS A 8 -1.38 -3.28 -5.41
CA LYS A 8 -2.82 -3.47 -5.24
C LYS A 8 -3.21 -3.77 -3.78
N PHE A 9 -2.45 -4.62 -3.08
CA PHE A 9 -2.76 -5.04 -1.70
C PHE A 9 -2.54 -3.93 -0.66
N LEU A 10 -1.67 -2.97 -0.95
CA LEU A 10 -1.38 -1.85 -0.06
C LEU A 10 -1.77 -0.49 -0.69
N SER A 11 -2.52 -0.50 -1.79
CA SER A 11 -2.80 0.70 -2.60
C SER A 11 -3.44 1.82 -1.78
N ILE A 12 -4.37 1.46 -0.89
CA ILE A 12 -5.03 2.41 0.00
C ILE A 12 -4.05 2.97 1.02
N GLN A 13 -3.24 2.13 1.65
CA GLN A 13 -2.24 2.57 2.63
C GLN A 13 -1.18 3.45 1.98
N GLN A 14 -0.73 3.08 0.77
CA GLN A 14 0.20 3.87 -0.02
C GLN A 14 -0.39 5.23 -0.38
N ARG A 15 -1.65 5.26 -0.83
CA ARG A 15 -2.35 6.51 -1.14
C ARG A 15 -2.50 7.38 0.09
N ASN A 16 -2.90 6.82 1.23
CA ASN A 16 -3.09 7.58 2.47
C ASN A 16 -1.77 8.15 2.97
N LEU A 17 -0.68 7.37 2.96
CA LEU A 17 0.64 7.86 3.34
C LEU A 17 1.16 8.91 2.34
N ALA A 18 0.92 8.76 1.05
CA ALA A 18 1.24 9.79 0.05
C ALA A 18 0.43 11.09 0.27
N VAL A 19 -0.86 10.96 0.63
CA VAL A 19 -1.70 12.12 1.00
C VAL A 19 -1.12 12.83 2.22
N LEU A 20 -0.61 12.09 3.20
CA LEU A 20 0.07 12.64 4.38
C LEU A 20 1.46 13.23 4.08
N GLY A 21 1.98 13.06 2.86
CA GLY A 21 3.26 13.62 2.43
C GLY A 21 4.45 12.67 2.55
N PHE A 22 4.20 11.36 2.64
CA PHE A 22 5.26 10.34 2.65
C PHE A 22 5.56 9.80 1.25
N ASP A 23 6.85 9.65 0.95
CA ASP A 23 7.32 8.90 -0.22
C ASP A 23 7.73 7.47 0.18
N LEU A 24 6.88 6.51 -0.17
CA LEU A 24 7.11 5.09 0.11
C LEU A 24 8.09 4.43 -0.87
N ASN A 25 8.48 5.12 -1.94
CA ASN A 25 9.52 4.69 -2.85
C ASN A 25 10.90 5.24 -2.47
N ALA A 26 10.97 6.03 -1.39
CA ALA A 26 12.21 6.62 -0.91
C ALA A 26 13.32 5.57 -0.75
N ALA A 27 14.47 5.85 -1.33
CA ALA A 27 15.63 4.96 -1.23
C ALA A 27 16.15 4.86 0.21
N GLN A 28 16.01 5.94 0.99
CA GLN A 28 16.55 6.10 2.35
C GLN A 28 15.53 6.84 3.23
N ARG A 29 15.59 6.59 4.55
CA ARG A 29 14.68 7.18 5.56
C ARG A 29 14.63 8.71 5.53
N GLN A 30 15.73 9.38 5.23
CA GLN A 30 15.80 10.84 5.17
C GLN A 30 14.87 11.44 4.10
N TYR A 31 14.54 10.67 3.06
CA TYR A 31 13.62 11.08 1.99
C TYR A 31 12.21 10.51 2.17
N LEU A 32 11.92 9.85 3.29
CA LEU A 32 10.61 9.25 3.55
C LEU A 32 9.51 10.31 3.65
N VAL A 33 9.84 11.51 4.14
CA VAL A 33 8.90 12.63 4.25
C VAL A 33 9.18 13.59 3.10
N GLU A 34 8.40 13.51 2.03
CA GLU A 34 8.51 14.39 0.87
C GLU A 34 7.95 15.79 1.18
N LYS A 35 6.85 15.85 1.94
CA LYS A 35 6.11 17.09 2.24
C LYS A 35 6.00 17.31 3.75
N PRO A 36 7.09 17.72 4.43
CA PRO A 36 7.12 17.83 5.89
C PRO A 36 6.12 18.84 6.43
N LEU A 37 5.89 19.97 5.74
CA LEU A 37 4.89 20.97 6.14
C LEU A 37 3.47 20.42 6.10
N LYS A 38 3.14 19.62 5.08
CA LYS A 38 1.82 19.00 4.97
C LYS A 38 1.58 18.01 6.10
N LEU A 39 2.60 17.21 6.41
CA LEU A 39 2.53 16.29 7.52
C LEU A 39 2.38 17.01 8.86
N LEU A 40 3.20 18.05 9.08
CA LEU A 40 3.15 18.87 10.28
C LEU A 40 1.75 19.48 10.46
N PHE A 41 1.19 20.06 9.40
CA PHE A 41 -0.17 20.60 9.42
C PHE A 41 -1.21 19.55 9.86
N VAL A 42 -1.18 18.35 9.27
CA VAL A 42 -2.14 17.28 9.65
C VAL A 42 -1.96 16.86 11.10
N LEU A 43 -0.71 16.71 11.57
CA LEU A 43 -0.43 16.37 12.96
C LEU A 43 -0.89 17.47 13.92
N SER A 44 -0.70 18.74 13.56
CA SER A 44 -1.18 19.89 14.35
C SER A 44 -2.71 19.93 14.41
N CYS A 45 -3.41 19.70 13.30
CA CYS A 45 -4.87 19.58 13.29
C CYS A 45 -5.35 18.45 14.22
N ASN A 46 -4.70 17.30 14.16
CA ASN A 46 -5.06 16.16 14.99
C ASN A 46 -4.79 16.45 16.48
N PHE A 47 -3.66 17.10 16.80
CA PHE A 47 -3.34 17.51 18.17
C PHE A 47 -4.35 18.52 18.74
N TYR A 48 -4.72 19.53 17.94
CA TYR A 48 -5.75 20.50 18.31
C TYR A 48 -7.10 19.82 18.54
N TRP A 49 -7.46 18.86 17.69
CA TRP A 49 -8.69 18.09 17.83
C TRP A 49 -8.71 17.25 19.12
N THR A 50 -7.61 16.55 19.42
CA THR A 50 -7.45 15.81 20.68
C THR A 50 -7.58 16.71 21.90
N TYR A 51 -6.98 17.90 21.87
CA TYR A 51 -7.13 18.90 22.94
C TYR A 51 -8.59 19.36 23.09
N GLY A 52 -9.30 19.59 21.98
CA GLY A 52 -10.72 19.91 21.97
C GLY A 52 -11.57 18.80 22.61
N LEU A 53 -11.32 17.55 22.25
CA LEU A 53 -12.00 16.39 22.83
C LEU A 53 -11.74 16.25 24.34
N MET A 54 -10.52 16.53 24.78
CA MET A 54 -10.18 16.50 26.20
C MET A 54 -10.95 17.56 26.98
N ASN A 55 -11.04 18.80 26.46
CA ASN A 55 -11.84 19.85 27.08
C ASN A 55 -13.34 19.52 27.06
N PHE A 56 -13.84 18.96 25.96
CA PHE A 56 -15.24 18.52 25.86
C PHE A 56 -15.57 17.43 26.89
N ALA A 57 -14.68 16.46 27.07
CA ALA A 57 -14.86 15.39 28.05
C ALA A 57 -14.84 15.91 29.49
N ILE A 58 -13.98 16.90 29.79
CA ILE A 58 -13.94 17.56 31.11
C ILE A 58 -15.24 18.33 31.36
N TYR A 59 -15.74 19.07 30.37
CA TYR A 59 -16.94 19.89 30.51
C TYR A 59 -18.21 19.05 30.68
N ASN A 60 -18.31 17.91 29.98
CA ASN A 60 -19.49 17.04 30.00
C ASN A 60 -19.32 15.83 30.94
N ILE A 61 -18.47 15.91 31.96
CA ILE A 61 -18.12 14.75 32.80
C ILE A 61 -19.31 14.15 33.57
N GLU A 62 -20.42 14.88 33.65
CA GLU A 62 -21.67 14.43 34.28
C GLU A 62 -22.62 13.72 33.29
N ASN A 63 -22.42 13.89 31.97
CA ASN A 63 -23.22 13.26 30.91
C ASN A 63 -22.52 12.01 30.34
N PHE A 64 -22.86 10.85 30.89
CA PHE A 64 -22.20 9.58 30.57
C PHE A 64 -22.19 9.22 29.06
N ASP A 65 -23.28 9.49 28.34
CA ASP A 65 -23.39 9.19 26.90
C ASP A 65 -22.45 10.05 26.05
N GLU A 66 -22.35 11.34 26.35
CA GLU A 66 -21.50 12.29 25.62
C GLU A 66 -20.00 12.01 25.88
N ILE A 67 -19.66 11.64 27.11
CA ILE A 67 -18.30 11.22 27.48
C ILE A 67 -17.92 9.96 26.73
N THR A 68 -18.78 8.94 26.71
CA THR A 68 -18.48 7.65 26.08
C THR A 68 -18.24 7.82 24.58
N GLY A 69 -19.04 8.67 23.92
CA GLY A 69 -18.82 9.06 22.52
C GLY A 69 -17.47 9.75 22.32
N SER A 70 -17.17 10.76 23.14
CA SER A 70 -15.93 11.53 23.03
C SER A 70 -14.67 10.69 23.31
N LEU A 71 -14.73 9.78 24.28
CA LEU A 71 -13.63 8.89 24.68
C LEU A 71 -13.25 7.91 23.55
N SER A 72 -14.22 7.42 22.78
CA SER A 72 -13.96 6.55 21.62
C SER A 72 -13.15 7.29 20.55
N VAL A 73 -13.53 8.53 20.24
CA VAL A 73 -12.80 9.36 19.26
C VAL A 73 -11.41 9.70 19.79
N PHE A 74 -11.29 10.05 21.06
CA PHE A 74 -10.02 10.33 21.72
C PHE A 74 -9.05 9.13 21.65
N ASN A 75 -9.54 7.92 21.93
CA ASN A 75 -8.74 6.71 21.80
C ASN A 75 -8.25 6.47 20.36
N GLN A 76 -9.07 6.78 19.35
CA GLN A 76 -8.67 6.65 17.96
C GLN A 76 -7.57 7.64 17.57
N ASP A 77 -7.63 8.88 18.06
CA ASP A 77 -6.57 9.87 17.84
C ASP A 77 -5.26 9.49 18.53
N ILE A 78 -5.31 9.03 19.79
CA ILE A 78 -4.12 8.52 20.49
C ILE A 78 -3.48 7.38 19.71
N LEU A 79 -4.29 6.43 19.21
CA LEU A 79 -3.79 5.33 18.38
C LEU A 79 -3.15 5.83 17.08
N LEU A 80 -3.65 6.93 16.50
CA LEU A 80 -3.03 7.56 15.34
C LEU A 80 -1.63 8.07 15.68
N PHE A 81 -1.45 8.79 16.80
CA PHE A 81 -0.14 9.25 17.26
C PHE A 81 0.84 8.10 17.47
N PHE A 82 0.40 7.02 18.14
CA PHE A 82 1.25 5.84 18.33
C PHE A 82 1.63 5.17 17.01
N LYS A 83 0.70 5.05 16.05
CA LYS A 83 1.00 4.49 14.73
C LYS A 83 2.03 5.34 13.99
N MET A 84 1.90 6.67 14.04
CA MET A 84 2.86 7.59 13.43
C MET A 84 4.23 7.47 14.09
N PHE A 85 4.28 7.41 15.42
CA PHE A 85 5.52 7.21 16.17
C PHE A 85 6.21 5.88 15.82
N ILE A 86 5.46 4.78 15.79
CA ILE A 86 5.98 3.45 15.40
C ILE A 86 6.47 3.46 13.95
N PHE A 87 5.73 4.12 13.05
CA PHE A 87 6.13 4.25 11.65
C PHE A 87 7.46 4.99 11.51
N PHE A 88 7.65 6.09 12.23
CA PHE A 88 8.89 6.86 12.21
C PHE A 88 10.08 6.13 12.82
N THR A 89 9.87 5.47 13.96
CA THR A 89 10.93 4.72 14.66
C THR A 89 11.36 3.48 13.85
N LYS A 90 10.41 2.79 13.22
CA LYS A 90 10.66 1.59 12.41
C LYS A 90 10.69 1.86 10.91
N ALA A 91 10.85 3.11 10.48
CA ALA A 91 10.82 3.55 9.09
C ALA A 91 11.72 2.71 8.16
N ASN A 92 12.96 2.42 8.59
CA ASN A 92 13.89 1.58 7.82
C ASN A 92 13.35 0.17 7.58
N LYS A 93 12.71 -0.43 8.59
CA LYS A 93 12.11 -1.77 8.49
C LYS A 93 10.94 -1.78 7.50
N TYR A 94 10.10 -0.74 7.53
CA TYR A 94 8.99 -0.59 6.58
C TYR A 94 9.49 -0.41 5.14
N LEU A 95 10.48 0.47 4.91
CA LEU A 95 11.06 0.66 3.57
C LEU A 95 11.68 -0.63 3.02
N ASN A 96 12.39 -1.40 3.85
CA ASN A 96 12.97 -2.68 3.44
C ASN A 96 11.90 -3.73 3.12
N LEU A 97 10.79 -3.74 3.87
CA LEU A 97 9.66 -4.62 3.60
C LEU A 97 9.02 -4.28 2.25
N ILE A 98 8.76 -2.99 1.99
CA ILE A 98 8.17 -2.52 0.72
C ILE A 98 9.06 -2.91 -0.47
N LYS A 99 10.39 -2.68 -0.36
CA LYS A 99 11.36 -3.08 -1.40
C LYS A 99 11.35 -4.60 -1.63
N SER A 100 11.31 -5.39 -0.57
CA SER A 100 11.27 -6.85 -0.65
C SER A 100 9.99 -7.35 -1.32
N MET A 101 8.84 -6.75 -0.99
CA MET A 101 7.56 -7.06 -1.61
C MET A 101 7.53 -6.69 -3.11
N ASN A 102 8.10 -5.55 -3.49
CA ASN A 102 8.21 -5.15 -4.90
C ASN A 102 9.11 -6.13 -5.67
N LYS A 103 10.27 -6.50 -5.12
CA LYS A 103 11.17 -7.50 -5.73
C LYS A 103 10.49 -8.86 -5.93
N LEU A 104 9.68 -9.30 -4.97
CA LEU A 104 8.89 -10.53 -5.07
C LEU A 104 7.84 -10.44 -6.18
N ALA A 105 7.16 -9.30 -6.30
CA ALA A 105 6.17 -9.08 -7.36
C ALA A 105 6.79 -9.06 -8.76
N ASP A 106 7.98 -8.50 -8.92
CA ASP A 106 8.71 -8.49 -10.19
C ASP A 106 9.13 -9.91 -10.62
N LYS A 107 9.66 -10.70 -9.67
CA LYS A 107 9.95 -12.12 -9.90
C LYS A 107 8.71 -12.88 -10.33
N GLY A 108 7.56 -12.63 -9.69
CA GLY A 108 6.28 -13.24 -10.07
C GLY A 108 5.81 -12.87 -11.48
N LYS A 109 6.02 -11.62 -11.92
CA LYS A 109 5.71 -11.18 -13.29
C LYS A 109 6.62 -11.84 -14.34
N LEU A 110 7.91 -11.94 -14.04
CA LEU A 110 8.88 -12.63 -14.91
C LEU A 110 8.49 -14.10 -15.12
N GLY A 111 8.11 -14.80 -14.04
CA GLY A 111 7.59 -16.16 -14.13
C GLY A 111 6.34 -16.28 -15.01
N LYS A 112 5.36 -15.38 -14.83
CA LYS A 112 4.15 -15.34 -15.67
C LYS A 112 4.46 -15.05 -17.13
N LYS A 113 5.31 -14.08 -17.43
CA LYS A 113 5.72 -13.77 -18.82
C LYS A 113 6.40 -14.97 -19.48
N LYS A 114 7.31 -15.66 -18.77
CA LYS A 114 7.95 -16.88 -19.28
C LYS A 114 6.94 -17.98 -19.57
N CYS A 115 5.98 -18.19 -18.65
CA CYS A 115 4.91 -19.19 -18.83
C CYS A 115 4.02 -18.87 -20.04
N TYR A 116 3.60 -17.61 -20.21
CA TYR A 116 2.84 -17.17 -21.39
C TYR A 116 3.62 -17.36 -22.70
N LEU A 117 4.92 -17.02 -22.70
CA LEU A 117 5.77 -17.16 -23.87
C LEU A 117 5.93 -18.64 -24.25
N PHE A 118 6.07 -19.51 -23.25
CA PHE A 118 6.14 -20.96 -23.44
C PHE A 118 4.82 -21.51 -23.99
N ALA A 119 3.69 -21.21 -23.36
CA ALA A 119 2.37 -21.65 -23.83
C ALA A 119 2.07 -21.21 -25.27
N ASN A 120 2.44 -19.98 -25.64
CA ASN A 120 2.25 -19.47 -26.99
C ASN A 120 3.16 -20.16 -28.03
N LYS A 121 4.41 -20.49 -27.65
CA LYS A 121 5.29 -21.32 -28.49
C LYS A 121 4.70 -22.71 -28.72
N THR A 122 4.18 -23.35 -27.67
CA THR A 122 3.57 -24.69 -27.76
C THR A 122 2.32 -24.69 -28.64
N LEU A 123 1.45 -23.68 -28.51
CA LEU A 123 0.28 -23.51 -29.36
C LEU A 123 0.63 -23.35 -30.85
N LYS A 124 1.64 -22.53 -31.17
CA LYS A 124 2.12 -22.37 -32.55
C LYS A 124 2.70 -23.67 -33.13
N LEU A 125 3.40 -24.44 -32.31
CA LEU A 125 3.91 -25.76 -32.70
C LEU A 125 2.77 -26.74 -33.00
N GLN A 126 1.74 -26.80 -32.15
CA GLN A 126 0.57 -27.63 -32.38
C GLN A 126 -0.20 -27.23 -33.65
N GLN A 127 -0.35 -25.93 -33.91
CA GLN A 127 -0.97 -25.43 -35.15
C GLN A 127 -0.17 -25.84 -36.39
N ARG A 128 1.16 -25.72 -36.36
CA ARG A 128 2.02 -26.19 -37.45
C ARG A 128 1.83 -27.68 -37.70
N ILE A 129 1.96 -28.52 -36.67
CA ILE A 129 1.80 -29.98 -36.79
C ILE A 129 0.42 -30.32 -37.38
N ARG A 130 -0.65 -29.68 -36.91
CA ARG A 130 -2.01 -29.89 -37.44
C ARG A 130 -2.14 -29.47 -38.91
N SER A 131 -1.53 -28.36 -39.31
CA SER A 131 -1.53 -27.94 -40.72
C SER A 131 -0.75 -28.89 -41.63
N THR A 132 0.36 -29.46 -41.16
CA THR A 132 1.15 -30.45 -41.91
C THR A 132 0.41 -31.78 -42.04
N MET A 133 -0.26 -32.24 -40.98
CA MET A 133 -1.08 -33.47 -41.03
C MET A 133 -2.27 -33.34 -41.98
N ASN A 134 -2.97 -32.20 -41.98
CA ASN A 134 -4.07 -31.95 -42.93
C ASN A 134 -3.60 -31.83 -44.38
N GLY A 135 -2.35 -31.40 -44.60
CA GLY A 135 -1.71 -31.41 -45.93
C GLY A 135 -1.36 -32.82 -46.41
N CYS A 136 -0.87 -33.69 -45.52
CA CYS A 136 -0.59 -35.10 -45.83
C CYS A 136 -1.86 -35.90 -46.14
N GLN A 137 -2.99 -35.60 -45.51
CA GLN A 137 -4.26 -36.32 -45.71
C GLN A 137 -4.95 -36.02 -47.05
N LYS A 138 -4.52 -34.99 -47.79
CA LYS A 138 -5.06 -34.63 -49.12
C LYS A 138 -4.31 -35.26 -50.31
N ILE A 139 -3.25 -36.02 -50.06
CA ILE A 139 -2.37 -36.59 -51.10
C ILE A 139 -2.64 -38.11 -51.30
N VAL A 140 -3.67 -38.67 -50.66
CA VAL A 140 -4.12 -40.06 -50.87
C VAL A 140 -5.47 -40.07 -51.57
#